data_AF-A0A4R4BNW2-F1
#
_entry.id   AF-A0A4R4BNW2-F1
#
_cell.length_a   1.000
_cell.length_b   1.000
_cell.length_c   1.000
_cell.angle_alpha   90.00
_cell.angle_beta   90.00
_cell.angle_gamma   90.00
#
_symmetry.space_group_name_H-M   'P 1'
#
loop_
_entity.id
_entity.type
_entity.pdbx_description
1 polymer ?
#
loop_
_entity_poly.entity_id
_entity_poly.type
_entity_poly.pdbx_seq_one_letter_code
_entity_poly.pdbx_strand_id
1 'polypeptide(L)'
;MLQFYFLSVLTNMLAGYALLVEDSEGSSALEGLRSYAKDEIVRLVLGILSVIVGFFKVLSAIRGDIPIIGDLIPAAAGILSGILLVYEYYKRHSTVAGEQPEKLEVLWQKKRWVGYGALVAGVAHFLFPTVLFL
;
A
#
# COMPACT_ATOMS: atom_id res chain seq x y z
N MET A 1 -6.94 7.49 15.78
CA MET A 1 -8.03 8.43 15.37
C MET A 1 -8.79 7.84 14.19
N LEU A 2 -10.11 8.05 14.08
CA LEU A 2 -10.94 7.41 13.05
C LEU A 2 -10.52 7.77 11.61
N GLN A 3 -10.00 8.98 11.40
CA GLN A 3 -9.56 9.46 10.08
C GLN A 3 -8.37 8.66 9.55
N PHE A 4 -7.30 8.53 10.34
CA PHE A 4 -6.11 7.75 9.96
C PHE A 4 -6.39 6.26 9.87
N TYR A 5 -7.35 5.77 10.64
CA TYR A 5 -7.84 4.40 10.52
C TYR A 5 -8.46 4.15 9.13
N PHE A 6 -9.43 4.97 8.73
CA PHE A 6 -10.07 4.81 7.42
C PHE A 6 -9.09 5.04 6.26
N LEU A 7 -8.23 6.06 6.36
CA LEU A 7 -7.18 6.30 5.39
C LEU A 7 -6.22 5.10 5.28
N SER A 8 -5.91 4.42 6.39
CA SER A 8 -5.05 3.25 6.38
C SER A 8 -5.70 2.08 5.64
N VAL A 9 -7.00 1.83 5.87
CA VAL A 9 -7.78 0.85 5.10
C VAL A 9 -7.71 1.18 3.60
N LEU A 10 -8.11 2.41 3.25
CA LEU A 10 -8.26 2.83 1.86
C LEU A 10 -6.92 2.78 1.10
N THR A 11 -5.86 3.34 1.69
CA THR A 11 -4.54 3.37 1.05
C THR A 11 -3.93 1.98 0.92
N ASN A 12 -4.09 1.09 1.90
CA ASN A 12 -3.67 -0.31 1.76
C ASN A 12 -4.39 -1.02 0.62
N MET A 13 -5.71 -0.86 0.51
CA MET A 13 -6.48 -1.50 -0.56
C MET A 13 -6.09 -0.97 -1.94
N LEU A 14 -6.01 0.36 -2.09
CA LEU A 14 -5.68 0.99 -3.36
C LEU A 14 -4.22 0.72 -3.76
N ALA A 15 -3.27 0.89 -2.85
CA ALA A 15 -1.84 0.67 -3.15
C ALA A 15 -1.55 -0.81 -3.39
N GLY A 16 -2.17 -1.70 -2.61
CA GLY A 16 -2.08 -3.14 -2.82
C GLY A 16 -2.63 -3.55 -4.18
N TYR A 17 -3.79 -3.01 -4.57
CA TYR A 17 -4.35 -3.22 -5.91
C TYR A 17 -3.43 -2.67 -7.00
N ALA A 18 -2.91 -1.45 -6.86
CA ALA A 18 -2.01 -0.85 -7.83
C ALA A 18 -0.74 -1.71 -8.06
N LEU A 19 -0.17 -2.32 -7.03
CA LEU A 19 0.97 -3.23 -7.16
C LEU A 19 0.66 -4.54 -7.89
N LEU A 20 -0.62 -4.94 -7.95
CA LEU A 20 -1.08 -6.18 -8.57
C LEU A 20 -1.66 -6.01 -9.97
N VAL A 21 -2.04 -4.79 -10.36
CA VAL A 21 -2.56 -4.54 -11.70
C VAL A 21 -1.47 -4.79 -12.74
N GLU A 22 -1.72 -5.78 -13.61
CA GLU A 22 -0.89 -6.12 -14.77
C GLU A 22 -1.54 -5.65 -16.08
N ASP A 23 -0.77 -5.70 -17.16
CA ASP A 23 -1.23 -5.45 -18.53
C ASP A 23 -1.87 -6.70 -19.14
N SER A 24 -3.03 -7.11 -18.62
CA SER A 24 -3.93 -8.03 -19.33
C SER A 24 -4.87 -7.29 -20.28
N GLU A 25 -5.01 -7.75 -21.50
CA GLU A 25 -6.05 -7.26 -22.41
C GLU A 25 -7.38 -7.95 -22.05
N GLY A 26 -8.37 -7.17 -21.62
CA GLY A 26 -9.68 -7.71 -21.27
C GLY A 26 -10.58 -6.65 -20.66
N SER A 27 -11.74 -6.45 -21.29
CA SER A 27 -12.76 -5.50 -20.83
C SER A 27 -13.39 -6.01 -19.53
N SER A 28 -13.09 -5.34 -18.42
CA SER A 28 -13.68 -5.61 -17.11
C SER A 28 -14.65 -4.51 -16.71
N ALA A 29 -15.64 -4.81 -15.86
CA ALA A 29 -16.47 -3.79 -15.21
C ALA A 29 -15.64 -2.74 -14.43
N LEU A 30 -14.36 -3.04 -14.15
CA LEU A 30 -13.42 -2.18 -13.46
C LEU A 30 -12.39 -1.50 -14.39
N GLU A 31 -12.63 -1.43 -15.70
CA GLU A 31 -11.70 -0.83 -16.69
C GLU A 31 -11.23 0.58 -16.29
N GLY A 32 -12.16 1.44 -15.85
CA GLY A 32 -11.84 2.80 -15.41
C GLY A 32 -10.97 2.85 -14.17
N LEU A 33 -11.28 2.04 -13.14
CA LEU A 33 -10.45 1.96 -11.94
C LEU A 33 -9.05 1.41 -12.26
N ARG A 34 -8.99 0.45 -13.18
CA ARG A 34 -7.76 -0.15 -13.65
C ARG A 34 -6.89 0.84 -14.41
N SER A 35 -7.46 1.69 -15.28
CA SER A 35 -6.69 2.70 -16.00
C SER A 35 -6.05 3.71 -15.04
N TYR A 36 -6.79 4.18 -14.03
CA TYR A 36 -6.22 5.02 -12.97
C TYR A 36 -5.14 4.31 -12.15
N ALA A 37 -5.33 3.03 -11.83
CA ALA A 37 -4.31 2.26 -11.10
C ALA A 37 -3.02 2.01 -11.89
N LYS A 38 -3.06 2.16 -13.22
CA LYS A 38 -1.89 2.09 -14.10
C LYS A 38 -1.20 3.43 -14.32
N ASP A 39 -1.92 4.53 -14.14
CA ASP A 39 -1.38 5.88 -14.31
C ASP A 39 -0.21 6.13 -13.34
N GLU A 40 0.91 6.59 -13.88
CA GLU A 40 2.16 6.73 -13.11
C GLU A 40 2.07 7.81 -12.03
N ILE A 41 1.34 8.88 -12.27
CA ILE A 41 1.18 9.99 -11.33
C ILE A 41 0.24 9.57 -10.21
N VAL A 42 -0.87 8.89 -10.56
CA VAL A 42 -1.78 8.32 -9.56
C VAL A 42 -1.02 7.34 -8.66
N ARG A 43 -0.22 6.44 -9.23
CA ARG A 43 0.62 5.49 -8.45
C ARG A 43 1.62 6.21 -7.55
N LEU A 44 2.29 7.25 -8.04
CA LEU A 44 3.23 8.05 -7.24
C LEU A 44 2.54 8.74 -6.06
N VAL A 45 1.43 9.45 -6.32
CA VAL A 45 0.64 10.14 -5.30
C VAL A 45 0.12 9.15 -4.27
N LEU A 46 -0.45 8.04 -4.73
CA LEU A 46 -0.91 6.95 -3.87
C LEU A 46 0.23 6.37 -3.03
N GLY A 47 1.42 6.24 -3.60
CA GLY A 47 2.61 5.79 -2.89
C GLY A 47 3.00 6.71 -1.74
N ILE A 48 3.10 8.02 -2.02
CA ILE A 48 3.40 9.05 -1.03
C ILE A 48 2.35 9.06 0.09
N LEU A 49 1.06 9.05 -0.28
CA LEU A 49 -0.04 9.03 0.69
C LEU A 49 0.01 7.78 1.57
N SER A 50 0.31 6.61 1.00
CA SER A 50 0.39 5.35 1.75
C SER A 50 1.52 5.36 2.79
N VAL A 51 2.69 5.93 2.43
CA VAL A 51 3.80 6.10 3.39
C VAL A 51 3.41 7.06 4.51
N ILE A 52 2.86 8.22 4.18
CA ILE A 52 2.45 9.23 5.16
C ILE A 52 1.39 8.67 6.11
N VAL A 53 0.35 8.04 5.57
CA VAL A 53 -0.74 7.46 6.35
C VAL A 53 -0.22 6.33 7.24
N GLY A 54 0.61 5.43 6.71
CA GLY A 54 1.20 4.36 7.51
C GLY A 54 2.09 4.88 8.63
N PHE A 55 2.91 5.91 8.36
CA PHE A 55 3.73 6.56 9.39
C PHE A 55 2.87 7.16 10.52
N PHE A 56 1.84 7.94 10.18
CA PHE A 56 0.93 8.51 11.18
C PHE A 56 0.08 7.44 11.88
N LYS A 57 -0.21 6.32 11.23
CA LYS A 57 -0.92 5.19 11.84
C LYS A 57 -0.11 4.58 12.99
N VAL A 58 1.21 4.43 12.82
CA VAL A 58 2.11 3.99 13.92
C VAL A 58 2.02 4.93 15.13
N LEU A 59 1.92 6.24 14.90
CA LEU A 59 1.85 7.24 15.97
C LEU A 59 0.46 7.38 16.60
N SER A 60 -0.61 6.97 15.88
CA SER A 60 -2.00 7.32 16.21
C SER A 60 -2.82 6.14 16.74
N ALA A 61 -2.20 5.30 17.57
CA ALA A 61 -2.78 4.08 18.11
C ALA A 61 -4.19 4.31 18.70
N ILE A 62 -5.13 3.43 18.35
CA ILE A 62 -6.50 3.52 18.86
C ILE A 62 -6.53 2.94 20.27
N ARG A 63 -7.00 3.74 21.24
CA ARG A 63 -7.22 3.27 22.61
C ARG A 63 -8.23 2.13 22.60
N GLY A 64 -7.82 0.95 23.08
CA GLY A 64 -8.66 -0.25 23.16
C GLY A 64 -8.48 -1.25 22.01
N ASP A 65 -7.59 -0.97 21.04
CA ASP A 65 -7.23 -1.94 20.00
C ASP A 65 -5.89 -2.64 20.33
N ILE A 66 -5.66 -3.83 19.77
CA ILE A 66 -4.38 -4.56 19.93
C ILE A 66 -3.33 -3.86 19.05
N PRO A 67 -2.34 -3.15 19.61
CA PRO A 67 -1.48 -2.23 18.84
C PRO A 67 -0.71 -2.89 17.70
N ILE A 68 -0.39 -4.18 17.83
CA ILE A 68 0.39 -4.92 16.83
C ILE A 68 -0.50 -5.34 15.64
N ILE A 69 -1.63 -6.00 15.91
CA ILE A 69 -2.48 -6.54 14.84
C ILE A 69 -3.33 -5.43 14.22
N GLY A 70 -3.91 -4.59 15.06
CA GLY A 70 -4.81 -3.51 14.65
C GLY A 70 -4.08 -2.35 13.98
N ASP A 71 -2.91 -1.93 14.49
CA ASP A 71 -2.25 -0.72 13.99
C ASP A 71 -0.93 -0.98 13.24
N LEU A 72 -0.05 -1.85 13.76
CA LEU A 72 1.29 -2.03 13.17
C LEU A 72 1.27 -2.77 11.83
N ILE A 73 0.50 -3.86 11.69
CA ILE A 73 0.42 -4.62 10.44
C ILE A 73 -0.12 -3.76 9.29
N PRO A 74 -1.27 -3.05 9.42
CA PRO A 74 -1.76 -2.17 8.36
C PRO A 74 -0.82 -1.00 8.07
N ALA A 75 -0.17 -0.45 9.09
CA ALA A 75 0.82 0.61 8.90
C ALA A 75 2.02 0.13 8.08
N ALA A 76 2.61 -1.02 8.45
CA ALA A 76 3.76 -1.58 7.77
C ALA A 76 3.43 -1.96 6.31
N ALA A 77 2.26 -2.58 6.08
CA ALA A 77 1.81 -2.92 4.74
C ALA A 77 1.62 -1.68 3.85
N GLY A 78 1.05 -0.60 4.40
CA GLY A 78 0.88 0.67 3.71
C GLY A 78 2.21 1.35 3.39
N ILE A 79 3.15 1.37 4.34
CA ILE A 79 4.50 1.92 4.14
C ILE A 79 5.25 1.14 3.06
N LEU A 80 5.28 -0.19 3.15
CA LEU A 80 6.00 -1.03 2.17
C LEU A 80 5.42 -0.89 0.77
N SER A 81 4.09 -0.89 0.66
CA SER A 81 3.43 -0.69 -0.63
C SER A 81 3.71 0.70 -1.19
N GLY A 82 3.67 1.73 -0.33
CA GLY A 82 3.96 3.09 -0.73
C GLY A 82 5.40 3.30 -1.20
N ILE A 83 6.37 2.72 -0.48
CA ILE A 83 7.79 2.72 -0.89
C ILE A 83 7.95 2.08 -2.27
N LEU A 84 7.30 0.94 -2.53
CA LEU A 84 7.40 0.26 -3.82
C LEU A 84 6.80 1.08 -4.97
N LEU A 85 5.69 1.78 -4.75
CA LEU A 85 5.09 2.65 -5.77
C LEU A 85 5.95 3.89 -6.06
N VAL A 86 6.54 4.51 -5.02
CA VAL A 86 7.48 5.62 -5.20
C VAL A 86 8.75 5.16 -5.92
N TYR A 87 9.26 3.98 -5.53
CA TYR A 87 10.43 3.38 -6.15
C TYR A 87 10.18 3.00 -7.62
N GLU A 88 8.97 2.54 -7.96
CA GLU A 88 8.58 2.30 -9.35
C GLU A 88 8.71 3.56 -10.21
N TYR A 89 8.20 4.69 -9.72
CA TYR A 89 8.32 5.98 -10.41
C TYR A 89 9.79 6.36 -10.60
N TYR A 90 10.58 6.27 -9.53
CA TYR A 90 12.03 6.56 -9.59
C TYR A 90 12.73 5.68 -10.64
N LYS A 91 12.48 4.36 -10.64
CA LYS A 91 13.10 3.40 -11.57
C LYS A 91 12.75 3.66 -13.03
N ARG A 92 11.54 4.18 -13.32
CA ARG A 92 11.12 4.54 -14.68
C ARG A 92 11.76 5.84 -15.19
N HIS A 93 12.07 6.78 -14.30
CA HIS A 93 12.54 8.12 -14.64
C HIS A 93 14.04 8.35 -14.37
N SER A 94 14.72 7.43 -13.69
CA SER A 94 16.16 7.55 -13.41
C SER A 94 16.99 7.29 -14.66
N THR A 95 17.74 8.29 -15.12
CA THR A 95 18.72 8.19 -16.23
C THR A 95 20.11 7.74 -15.77
N VAL A 96 20.34 7.73 -14.45
CA VAL A 96 21.59 7.28 -13.85
C VAL A 96 21.54 5.77 -13.72
N ALA A 97 22.44 5.07 -14.43
CA ALA A 97 22.75 3.65 -14.20
C ALA A 97 23.53 3.52 -12.87
N GLY A 98 22.91 3.92 -11.77
CA GLY A 98 23.46 3.80 -10.43
C GLY A 98 23.05 2.46 -9.82
N GLU A 99 23.95 1.86 -9.04
CA GLU A 99 23.64 0.68 -8.22
C GLU A 99 22.39 0.96 -7.37
N GLN A 100 21.29 0.31 -7.72
CA GLN A 100 20.08 0.39 -6.93
C GLN A 100 20.30 -0.38 -5.62
N PRO A 101 19.80 0.09 -4.47
CA PRO A 101 19.98 -0.60 -3.21
C PRO A 101 19.46 -2.04 -3.34
N GLU A 102 20.33 -3.04 -3.13
CA GLU A 102 20.01 -4.46 -3.32
C GLU A 102 18.71 -4.87 -2.59
N LYS A 103 18.49 -4.32 -1.39
CA LYS A 103 17.28 -4.56 -0.59
C LYS A 103 16.00 -4.08 -1.29
N LEU A 104 16.04 -2.95 -2.00
CA LEU A 104 14.88 -2.43 -2.74
C LEU A 104 14.61 -3.27 -3.98
N GLU A 105 15.64 -3.74 -4.67
CA GLU A 105 15.49 -4.66 -5.80
C GLU A 105 14.88 -6.00 -5.38
N VAL A 106 15.36 -6.60 -4.29
CA VAL A 106 14.77 -7.82 -3.73
C VAL A 106 13.31 -7.62 -3.33
N LEU A 107 12.99 -6.48 -2.72
CA LEU A 107 11.61 -6.16 -2.34
C LEU A 107 10.73 -5.95 -3.58
N TRP A 108 11.26 -5.30 -4.61
CA TRP A 108 10.58 -5.06 -5.89
C TRP A 108 10.26 -6.35 -6.63
N GLN A 109 11.18 -7.31 -6.65
CA GLN A 109 10.90 -8.64 -7.19
C GLN A 109 9.74 -9.34 -6.46
N LYS A 110 9.50 -8.99 -5.19
CA LYS A 110 8.41 -9.52 -4.37
C LYS A 110 7.20 -8.59 -4.29
N LYS A 111 7.10 -7.56 -5.13
CA LYS A 111 6.03 -6.55 -5.06
C LYS A 111 4.62 -7.11 -5.05
N ARG A 112 4.38 -8.23 -5.76
CA ARG A 112 3.06 -8.89 -5.77
C ARG A 112 2.68 -9.43 -4.40
N TRP A 113 3.61 -10.02 -3.67
CA TRP A 113 3.38 -10.49 -2.30
C TRP A 113 3.10 -9.33 -1.34
N VAL A 114 3.81 -8.21 -1.51
CA VAL A 114 3.51 -6.98 -0.75
C VAL A 114 2.11 -6.46 -1.09
N GLY A 115 1.73 -6.46 -2.37
CA GLY A 115 0.40 -6.05 -2.82
C GLY A 115 -0.73 -6.90 -2.24
N TYR A 116 -0.59 -8.23 -2.25
CA TYR A 116 -1.54 -9.13 -1.58
C TYR A 116 -1.59 -8.88 -0.07
N GLY A 117 -0.42 -8.72 0.57
CA GLY A 117 -0.33 -8.42 2.00
C GLY A 117 -1.06 -7.13 2.37
N ALA A 118 -0.93 -6.07 1.57
CA ALA A 118 -1.63 -4.81 1.76
C ALA A 118 -3.14 -4.94 1.55
N LEU A 119 -3.60 -5.67 0.53
CA LEU A 119 -5.03 -5.93 0.35
C LEU A 119 -5.62 -6.69 1.54
N VAL A 120 -4.95 -7.77 1.99
CA VAL A 120 -5.39 -8.56 3.15
C VAL A 120 -5.39 -7.69 4.41
N ALA A 121 -4.34 -6.88 4.64
CA ALA A 121 -4.28 -5.98 5.77
C ALA A 121 -5.39 -4.93 5.73
N GLY A 122 -5.68 -4.33 4.58
CA GLY A 122 -6.76 -3.35 4.42
C GLY A 122 -8.13 -3.97 4.65
N VAL A 123 -8.41 -5.14 4.07
CA VAL A 123 -9.69 -5.85 4.26
C VAL A 123 -9.87 -6.31 5.70
N ALA A 124 -8.84 -6.92 6.29
CA ALA A 124 -8.89 -7.35 7.69
C ALA A 124 -9.06 -6.16 8.63
N HIS A 125 -8.32 -5.07 8.40
CA HIS A 125 -8.44 -3.86 9.21
C HIS A 125 -9.85 -3.29 9.12
N PHE A 126 -10.47 -3.25 7.92
CA PHE A 126 -11.84 -2.80 7.71
C PHE A 126 -12.90 -3.67 8.40
N LEU A 127 -12.79 -5.00 8.28
CA LEU A 127 -13.77 -5.94 8.84
C LEU A 127 -13.68 -6.08 10.35
N PHE A 128 -12.47 -5.90 10.91
CA PHE A 128 -12.18 -6.05 12.32
C PHE A 128 -11.58 -4.74 12.88
N PRO A 129 -12.39 -3.65 12.96
CA PRO A 129 -11.95 -2.34 13.48
C PRO A 129 -11.48 -2.39 14.94
N THR A 130 -11.97 -3.37 15.68
CA THR A 130 -11.49 -3.79 16.99
C THR A 130 -11.32 -5.30 16.89
N VAL A 131 -10.13 -5.81 17.22
CA VAL A 131 -9.97 -7.26 17.36
C VAL A 131 -10.92 -7.70 18.48
N LEU A 132 -11.97 -8.45 18.14
CA LEU A 132 -13.06 -8.92 19.01
C LEU A 132 -12.63 -9.87 20.15
N PHE A 133 -11.34 -9.92 20.45
CA PHE A 133 -10.75 -10.77 21.47
C PHE A 133 -10.06 -9.90 22.52
N LEU A 134 -10.88 -9.21 23.33
CA LEU A 134 -10.74 -8.99 24.77
C LEU A 134 -11.88 -8.10 25.29
#